data_AF-A0A1M6BWQ8-F1
#
_entry.id   AF-A0A1M6BWQ8-F1
#
_cell.length_a   1.000
_cell.length_b   1.000
_cell.length_c   1.000
_cell.angle_alpha   90.00
_cell.angle_beta   90.00
_cell.angle_gamma   90.00
#
_symmetry.space_group_name_H-M   'P 1'
#
loop_
_entity.id
_entity.type
_entity.pdbx_description
1 polymer ?
#
loop_
_entity_poly.entity_id
_entity_poly.type
_entity_poly.pdbx_seq_one_letter_code
_entity_poly.pdbx_strand_id
1 'polypeptide(L)'
;MHSKILILTSGLLTACLVLWACASSKPDLDPEFKPIQLHWKADSGEAENHPSKDMCVIQITAQLMQEKAVLQSKTEDLEYDVRYDLNGKNLVFEGIEGNKAHESAPEYHWTATCGEGEKIVVKFHNGQ
;
A
#
# COMPACT_ATOMS: atom_id res chain seq x y z
N MET A 1 72.55 11.30 8.41
CA MET A 1 71.65 11.08 7.27
C MET A 1 70.50 10.22 7.77
N HIS A 2 69.38 10.82 8.19
CA HIS A 2 68.11 10.85 7.44
C HIS A 2 67.73 9.45 6.93
N SER A 3 66.70 8.77 7.44
CA SER A 3 65.31 9.22 7.27
C SER A 3 64.36 8.53 8.26
N LYS A 4 63.52 9.34 8.91
CA LYS A 4 62.21 8.91 9.41
C LYS A 4 61.25 8.88 8.22
N ILE A 5 60.68 7.72 7.92
CA ILE A 5 59.54 7.53 7.00
C ILE A 5 58.59 6.60 7.77
N LEU A 6 57.61 7.10 8.53
CA LEU A 6 56.27 7.53 8.07
C LEU A 6 55.69 6.42 7.15
N ILE A 7 54.69 5.63 7.54
CA ILE A 7 53.29 6.03 7.60
C ILE A 7 52.50 4.76 7.90
N LEU A 8 51.63 4.84 8.90
CA LEU A 8 50.26 4.33 8.89
C LEU A 8 49.89 3.33 7.76
N THR A 9 50.26 2.06 7.87
CA THR A 9 49.70 1.02 6.98
C THR A 9 48.70 0.10 7.67
N SER A 10 48.69 0.05 9.01
CA SER A 10 47.87 -0.92 9.75
C SER A 10 46.42 -0.46 10.00
N GLY A 11 46.14 0.85 9.98
CA GLY A 11 44.81 1.39 10.29
C GLY A 11 43.89 1.59 9.08
N LEU A 12 44.45 1.78 7.88
CA LEU A 12 43.67 2.17 6.69
C LEU A 12 43.03 0.97 5.97
N LEU A 13 43.67 -0.20 6.02
CA LEU A 13 43.19 -1.43 5.39
C LEU A 13 41.98 -2.04 6.11
N THR A 14 41.91 -1.89 7.43
CA THR A 14 40.77 -2.38 8.22
C THR A 14 39.52 -1.51 8.05
N ALA A 15 39.69 -0.20 7.83
CA ALA A 15 38.57 0.73 7.64
C ALA A 15 37.82 0.52 6.31
N CYS A 16 38.52 0.11 5.24
CA CYS A 16 37.87 -0.13 3.95
C CYS A 16 37.00 -1.41 3.93
N LEU A 17 37.35 -2.43 4.71
CA LEU A 17 36.59 -3.68 4.78
C LEU A 17 35.30 -3.57 5.60
N VAL A 18 35.28 -2.68 6.61
CA VAL A 18 34.06 -2.43 7.42
C VAL A 18 33.05 -1.58 6.64
N LEU A 19 33.52 -0.64 5.80
CA LEU A 19 32.63 0.23 5.01
C LEU A 19 31.94 -0.49 3.84
N TRP A 20 32.46 -1.62 3.38
CA TRP A 20 31.81 -2.41 2.32
C TRP A 20 30.67 -3.28 2.85
N ALA A 21 30.70 -3.64 4.14
CA ALA A 21 29.65 -4.44 4.78
C ALA A 21 28.38 -3.63 5.11
N CYS A 22 28.48 -2.30 5.23
CA CYS A 22 27.32 -1.44 5.51
C CYS A 22 26.59 -0.95 4.25
N ALA A 23 27.13 -1.17 3.05
CA ALA A 23 26.56 -0.62 1.81
C ALA A 23 25.74 -1.63 0.98
N SER A 24 25.67 -2.91 1.40
CA SER A 24 25.07 -3.98 0.60
C SER A 24 23.92 -4.75 1.26
N SER A 25 23.51 -4.42 2.49
CA SER A 25 22.19 -4.84 2.95
C SER A 25 21.15 -3.91 2.33
N LYS A 26 20.82 -4.14 1.06
CA LYS A 26 19.46 -3.79 0.62
C LYS A 26 18.54 -4.52 1.60
N PRO A 27 17.57 -3.86 2.25
CA PRO A 27 16.60 -4.61 3.01
C PRO A 27 16.03 -5.66 2.05
N ASP A 28 16.05 -6.92 2.47
CA ASP A 28 15.22 -7.95 1.85
C ASP A 28 13.78 -7.48 2.06
N LEU A 29 13.31 -6.59 1.19
CA LEU A 29 11.90 -6.33 1.02
C LEU A 29 11.34 -7.69 0.62
N ASP A 30 10.47 -8.22 1.49
CA ASP A 30 9.72 -9.44 1.28
C ASP A 30 9.29 -9.50 -0.20
N PRO A 31 9.62 -10.56 -0.97
CA PRO A 31 9.44 -10.60 -2.43
C PRO A 31 7.98 -10.48 -2.92
N GLU A 32 7.01 -10.10 -2.08
CA GLU A 32 5.60 -10.01 -2.44
C GLU A 32 4.84 -8.84 -1.77
N PHE A 33 5.51 -7.83 -1.20
CA PHE A 33 4.78 -6.61 -0.82
C PHE A 33 4.39 -5.82 -2.09
N LYS A 34 3.15 -6.01 -2.54
CA LYS A 34 2.57 -5.24 -3.65
C LYS A 34 1.98 -3.95 -3.10
N PRO A 35 2.49 -2.78 -3.51
CA PRO A 35 1.91 -1.52 -3.06
C PRO A 35 0.49 -1.39 -3.61
N ILE A 36 -0.44 -1.02 -2.73
CA ILE A 36 -1.80 -0.63 -3.10
C ILE A 36 -1.89 0.88 -2.97
N GLN A 37 -2.33 1.54 -4.03
CA GLN A 37 -2.61 2.97 -4.06
C GLN A 37 -4.12 3.18 -4.12
N LEU A 38 -4.63 4.00 -3.20
CA LEU A 38 -6.06 4.26 -3.05
C LEU A 38 -6.30 5.76 -3.17
N HIS A 39 -7.01 6.17 -4.21
CA HIS A 39 -7.34 7.56 -4.50
C HIS A 39 -8.77 7.84 -4.04
N TRP A 40 -8.91 8.33 -2.81
CA TRP A 40 -10.21 8.55 -2.18
C TRP A 40 -10.86 9.84 -2.65
N LYS A 41 -12.13 9.75 -3.06
CA LYS A 41 -12.96 10.88 -3.47
C LYS A 41 -14.37 10.75 -2.93
N ALA A 42 -14.76 11.71 -2.09
CA ALA A 42 -16.16 11.84 -1.67
C ALA A 42 -17.02 12.38 -2.82
N ASP A 43 -18.22 11.84 -2.95
CA ASP A 43 -19.21 12.30 -3.92
C ASP A 43 -20.13 13.40 -3.34
N SER A 44 -20.12 13.56 -2.01
CA SER A 44 -20.85 14.61 -1.31
C SER A 44 -20.01 15.24 -0.20
N GLY A 45 -20.34 16.48 0.18
CA GLY A 45 -19.71 17.16 1.31
C GLY A 45 -20.06 16.49 2.63
N GLU A 46 -21.25 15.89 2.72
CA GLU A 46 -21.72 15.13 3.88
C GLU A 46 -20.88 13.86 4.10
N ALA A 47 -20.53 13.14 3.03
CA ALA A 47 -19.64 11.98 3.12
C ALA A 47 -18.22 12.37 3.53
N GLU A 48 -17.65 13.45 2.96
CA GLU A 48 -16.31 13.95 3.28
C GLU A 48 -16.19 14.39 4.76
N ASN A 49 -17.27 14.95 5.31
CA ASN A 49 -17.33 15.43 6.68
C ASN A 49 -17.91 14.39 7.67
N HIS A 50 -18.15 13.15 7.22
CA HIS A 50 -18.76 12.14 8.07
C HIS A 50 -17.81 11.75 9.23
N PRO A 51 -18.26 11.74 10.50
CA PRO A 51 -17.40 11.49 11.67
C PRO A 51 -16.61 10.17 11.63
N SER A 52 -17.18 9.14 11.00
CA SER A 52 -16.54 7.82 10.90
C SER A 52 -15.60 7.67 9.70
N LYS A 53 -15.47 8.69 8.83
CA LYS A 53 -14.72 8.58 7.56
C LYS A 53 -13.32 8.02 7.75
N ASP A 54 -12.50 8.66 8.59
CA ASP A 54 -11.09 8.30 8.73
C ASP A 54 -10.93 6.86 9.25
N MET A 55 -11.80 6.46 10.19
CA MET A 55 -11.84 5.08 10.69
C MET A 55 -12.21 4.10 9.57
N CYS A 56 -13.23 4.41 8.76
CA CYS A 56 -13.65 3.58 7.64
C CYS A 56 -12.52 3.43 6.60
N VAL A 57 -11.85 4.52 6.22
CA VAL A 57 -10.73 4.52 5.28
C VAL A 57 -9.59 3.61 5.77
N ILE A 58 -9.20 3.76 7.04
CA ILE A 58 -8.13 2.93 7.64
C ILE A 58 -8.53 1.45 7.64
N GLN A 59 -9.75 1.14 8.08
CA GLN A 59 -10.18 -0.24 8.21
C GLN A 59 -10.39 -0.90 6.84
N ILE A 60 -10.95 -0.19 5.85
CA ILE A 60 -11.08 -0.69 4.48
C ILE A 60 -9.70 -0.95 3.88
N THR A 61 -8.75 -0.03 4.04
CA THR A 61 -7.37 -0.22 3.57
C THR A 61 -6.76 -1.49 4.17
N ALA A 62 -6.90 -1.67 5.49
CA ALA A 62 -6.39 -2.85 6.17
C ALA A 62 -7.07 -4.16 5.72
N GLN A 63 -8.37 -4.13 5.44
CA GLN A 63 -9.10 -5.29 4.92
C GLN A 63 -8.66 -5.61 3.50
N LEU A 64 -8.61 -4.63 2.59
CA LEU A 64 -8.18 -4.82 1.20
C LEU A 64 -6.81 -5.48 1.10
N MET A 65 -5.85 -5.05 1.93
CA MET A 65 -4.51 -5.65 1.95
C MET A 65 -4.48 -7.13 2.37
N GLN A 66 -5.55 -7.64 3.00
CA GLN A 66 -5.68 -9.03 3.43
C GLN A 66 -6.57 -9.86 2.51
N GLU A 67 -7.21 -9.22 1.52
CA GLU A 67 -8.15 -9.90 0.64
C GLU A 67 -7.43 -10.80 -0.35
N LYS A 68 -7.98 -12.00 -0.55
CA LYS A 68 -7.36 -13.02 -1.40
C LYS A 68 -7.18 -12.53 -2.84
N ALA A 69 -8.12 -11.75 -3.36
CA ALA A 69 -8.05 -11.18 -4.71
C ALA A 69 -6.82 -10.27 -4.87
N VAL A 70 -6.52 -9.46 -3.86
CA VAL A 70 -5.37 -8.56 -3.83
C VAL A 70 -4.07 -9.35 -3.66
N LEU A 71 -4.01 -10.24 -2.66
CA LEU A 71 -2.81 -11.03 -2.37
C LEU A 71 -2.40 -11.94 -3.54
N GLN A 72 -3.36 -12.40 -4.34
CA GLN A 72 -3.13 -13.29 -5.48
C GLN A 72 -3.12 -12.57 -6.83
N SER A 73 -3.30 -11.25 -6.84
CA SER A 73 -3.23 -10.45 -8.06
C SER A 73 -1.89 -10.68 -8.74
N LYS A 74 -1.85 -10.64 -10.08
CA LYS A 74 -0.60 -10.66 -10.84
C LYS A 74 -0.11 -9.27 -11.23
N THR A 75 -0.90 -8.24 -10.96
CA THR A 75 -0.54 -6.84 -11.19
C THR A 75 0.59 -6.46 -10.24
N GLU A 76 1.57 -5.71 -10.74
CA GLU A 76 2.72 -5.26 -9.95
C GLU A 76 2.30 -4.16 -8.96
N ASP A 77 1.52 -3.20 -9.43
CA ASP A 77 0.97 -2.09 -8.65
C ASP A 77 -0.56 -2.06 -8.80
N LEU A 78 -1.30 -2.15 -7.69
CA LEU A 78 -2.76 -2.01 -7.70
C LEU A 78 -3.14 -0.57 -7.36
N GLU A 79 -3.71 0.15 -8.31
CA GLU A 79 -4.14 1.54 -8.15
C GLU A 79 -5.66 1.65 -8.34
N TYR A 80 -6.38 2.05 -7.29
CA TYR A 80 -7.83 2.21 -7.30
C TYR A 80 -8.24 3.68 -7.20
N ASP A 81 -9.13 4.09 -8.09
CA ASP A 81 -9.97 5.26 -7.86
C ASP A 81 -11.14 4.85 -6.97
N VAL A 82 -11.21 5.40 -5.76
CA VAL A 82 -12.21 5.07 -4.76
C VAL A 82 -13.20 6.21 -4.60
N ARG A 83 -14.45 5.97 -5.00
CA ARG A 83 -15.56 6.90 -4.77
C ARG A 83 -16.37 6.47 -3.56
N TYR A 84 -16.88 7.42 -2.81
CA TYR A 84 -17.73 7.08 -1.67
C TYR A 84 -18.78 8.15 -1.37
N ASP A 85 -19.93 7.69 -0.88
CA ASP A 85 -21.06 8.54 -0.49
C ASP A 85 -21.83 7.94 0.68
N LEU A 86 -22.78 8.70 1.22
CA LEU A 86 -23.70 8.26 2.25
C LEU A 86 -24.90 7.50 1.66
N ASN A 87 -25.13 6.31 2.20
CA ASN A 87 -26.38 5.58 2.04
C ASN A 87 -27.03 5.42 3.42
N GLY A 88 -27.99 6.30 3.72
CA GLY A 88 -28.59 6.40 5.06
C GLY A 88 -27.56 6.91 6.07
N LYS A 89 -27.17 6.05 7.02
CA LYS A 89 -26.14 6.35 8.04
C LYS A 89 -24.77 5.75 7.72
N ASN A 90 -24.67 5.00 6.63
CA ASN A 90 -23.48 4.23 6.30
C ASN A 90 -22.73 4.90 5.15
N LEU A 91 -21.40 4.87 5.20
CA LEU A 91 -20.55 5.20 4.07
C LEU A 91 -20.44 3.99 3.17
N VAL A 92 -20.70 4.18 1.87
CA VAL A 92 -20.56 3.16 0.84
C VAL A 92 -19.42 3.58 -0.07
N PHE A 93 -18.48 2.66 -0.26
CA PHE A 93 -17.26 2.86 -1.05
C PHE A 93 -17.29 1.94 -2.27
N GLU A 94 -16.80 2.45 -3.38
CA GLU A 94 -16.60 1.73 -4.63
C GLU A 94 -15.18 2.04 -5.11
N GLY A 95 -14.36 0.99 -5.26
CA GLY A 95 -13.00 1.10 -5.78
C GLY A 95 -12.90 0.41 -7.13
N ILE A 96 -12.39 1.13 -8.13
CA ILE A 96 -12.20 0.63 -9.49
C ILE A 96 -10.73 0.80 -9.85
N GLU A 97 -10.10 -0.27 -10.31
CA GLU A 97 -8.71 -0.25 -10.75
C GLU A 97 -8.58 0.52 -12.08
N GLY A 98 -7.58 1.39 -12.18
CA GLY A 98 -7.46 2.35 -13.28
C GLY A 98 -7.14 1.71 -14.63
N ASN A 99 -6.52 0.53 -14.64
CA ASN A 99 -6.10 -0.17 -15.85
C ASN A 99 -7.18 -1.10 -16.42
N LYS A 100 -7.92 -0.57 -17.38
CA LYS A 100 -8.96 -1.29 -18.12
C LYS A 100 -8.52 -2.57 -18.82
N ALA A 101 -7.22 -2.79 -19.02
CA ALA A 101 -6.71 -4.05 -19.58
C ALA A 101 -7.03 -5.28 -18.69
N HIS A 102 -7.42 -5.04 -17.44
CA HIS A 102 -7.70 -6.07 -16.44
C HIS A 102 -9.12 -6.02 -15.88
N GLU A 103 -10.09 -5.46 -16.62
CA GLU A 103 -11.50 -5.33 -16.19
C GLU A 103 -12.14 -6.67 -15.73
N SER A 104 -11.66 -7.80 -16.25
CA SER A 104 -12.14 -9.13 -15.86
C SER A 104 -11.42 -9.75 -14.65
N ALA A 105 -10.38 -9.10 -14.12
CA ALA A 105 -9.61 -9.60 -13.00
C ALA A 105 -10.42 -9.49 -11.70
N PRO A 106 -10.32 -10.47 -10.79
CA PRO A 106 -11.13 -10.49 -9.57
C PRO A 106 -10.85 -9.32 -8.63
N GLU A 107 -9.65 -8.75 -8.69
CA GLU A 107 -9.24 -7.58 -7.91
C GLU A 107 -9.72 -6.25 -8.50
N TYR A 108 -10.21 -6.22 -9.74
CA TYR A 108 -10.44 -4.99 -10.50
C TYR A 108 -11.46 -4.04 -9.88
N HIS A 109 -12.55 -4.59 -9.32
CA HIS A 109 -13.65 -3.81 -8.78
C HIS A 109 -14.05 -4.37 -7.42
N TRP A 110 -14.19 -3.49 -6.43
CA TRP A 110 -14.72 -3.85 -5.13
C TRP A 110 -15.64 -2.77 -4.58
N THR A 111 -16.50 -3.19 -3.65
CA THR A 111 -17.33 -2.29 -2.85
C THR A 111 -17.13 -2.57 -1.38
N ALA A 112 -17.27 -1.56 -0.55
CA ALA A 112 -17.28 -1.72 0.90
C ALA A 112 -18.40 -0.88 1.53
N THR A 113 -18.91 -1.33 2.66
CA THR A 113 -19.85 -0.56 3.48
C THR A 113 -19.29 -0.43 4.87
N CYS A 114 -19.37 0.78 5.42
CA CYS A 114 -18.92 1.09 6.76
C CYS A 114 -20.02 1.85 7.52
N GLY A 115 -20.42 1.32 8.67
CA GLY A 115 -21.41 1.91 9.55
C GLY A 115 -20.91 1.94 11.00
N GLU A 116 -21.56 2.73 11.85
CA GLU A 116 -21.21 2.77 13.28
C GLU A 116 -21.41 1.39 13.95
N GLY A 117 -20.32 0.80 14.44
CA GLY A 117 -20.37 -0.47 15.17
C GLY A 117 -20.59 -1.72 14.32
N GLU A 118 -20.67 -1.58 12.99
CA GLU A 118 -20.80 -2.70 12.06
C GLU A 118 -19.44 -3.19 11.55
N LYS A 119 -19.36 -4.49 11.26
CA LYS A 119 -18.17 -5.07 10.62
C LYS A 119 -18.10 -4.60 9.17
N ILE A 120 -16.98 -4.04 8.76
CA ILE A 120 -16.72 -3.72 7.34
C ILE A 120 -16.72 -5.01 6.53
N VAL A 121 -17.44 -4.97 5.41
CA VAL A 121 -17.48 -6.05 4.43
C VAL A 121 -16.97 -5.49 3.11
N VAL A 122 -15.81 -5.94 2.67
CA VAL A 122 -15.29 -5.72 1.33
C VAL A 122 -15.83 -6.81 0.42
N LYS A 123 -16.31 -6.45 -0.76
CA LYS A 123 -16.85 -7.38 -1.76
C LYS A 123 -16.23 -7.08 -3.10
N PHE A 124 -15.49 -8.02 -3.65
CA PHE A 124 -14.99 -7.96 -5.01
C PHE A 124 -16.06 -8.39 -6.00
N HIS A 125 -16.08 -7.73 -7.15
CA HIS A 125 -16.98 -8.00 -8.27
C HIS A 125 -16.11 -8.44 -9.45
N ASN A 126 -16.23 -9.71 -9.85
CA ASN A 126 -15.66 -10.15 -11.13
C ASN A 126 -16.44 -9.43 -12.24
N GLY A 127 -15.74 -8.89 -13.24
CA GLY A 127 -16.30 -8.08 -14.33
C GLY A 127 -17.73 -8.42 -14.75
N GLN A 128 -18.52 -7.37 -14.98
CA GLN A 128 -19.98 -7.33 -15.22
C GLN A 128 -20.67 -8.62 -15.68
#